data_AF-A0A9P6B5B0-F1
#
_entry.id   AF-A0A9P6B5B0-F1
#
_cell.length_a   1.000
_cell.length_b   1.000
_cell.length_c   1.000
_cell.angle_alpha   90.00
_cell.angle_beta   90.00
_cell.angle_gamma   90.00
#
_symmetry.space_group_name_H-M   'P 1'
#
loop_
_entity.id
_entity.type
_entity.pdbx_description
1 polymer ?
#
loop_
_entity_poly.entity_id
_entity_poly.type
_entity_poly.pdbx_seq_one_letter_code
_entity_poly.pdbx_strand_id
1 'polypeptide(L)'
;MQGGLFYAYAKQLTENWDGRYLIIFADRATADEWWRAVYDSVASGYQRFREVKRVSPQFYTHDPASGGNIMQTINDQRCARRFVHRVIFSSLYDMVGRVYGVIPPLNYTDHISGRAYFIRSTLRPNQYWHYDGKNIVISSTHQTKFTVSAQSARYPRADIDGLVMIHNDDVVISVRDTTITVTGTSIPFAHFDGGFSTGEGGELIHTGDGYGDSWELV
;
A
#
# COMPACT_ATOMS: atom_id res chain seq x y z
N MET A 1 -3.96 8.47 11.76
CA MET A 1 -3.03 9.62 11.66
C MET A 1 -3.27 10.30 10.31
N GLN A 2 -3.54 11.61 10.26
CA GLN A 2 -3.52 12.34 8.99
C GLN A 2 -2.08 12.28 8.44
N GLY A 3 -1.88 11.51 7.37
CA GLY A 3 -0.57 11.34 6.77
C GLY A 3 -0.08 12.67 6.22
N GLY A 4 1.15 13.05 6.58
CA GLY A 4 1.84 14.13 5.88
C GLY A 4 2.10 13.78 4.41
N LEU A 5 2.52 14.77 3.64
CA LEU A 5 2.87 14.59 2.22
C LEU A 5 3.79 13.38 2.04
N PHE A 6 3.46 12.55 1.06
CA PHE A 6 4.26 11.39 0.68
C PHE A 6 4.96 11.66 -0.64
N TYR A 7 6.24 11.32 -0.72
CA TYR A 7 7.08 11.61 -1.89
C TYR A 7 7.64 10.31 -2.47
N ALA A 8 7.65 10.25 -3.80
CA ALA A 8 8.28 9.18 -4.56
C ALA A 8 9.00 9.74 -5.79
N TYR A 9 9.94 8.99 -6.34
CA TYR A 9 10.51 9.30 -7.65
C TYR A 9 9.93 8.43 -8.74
N ALA A 10 9.87 8.97 -9.95
CA ALA A 10 9.80 8.20 -11.17
C ALA A 10 11.00 8.46 -12.05
N LYS A 11 11.55 7.38 -12.63
CA LYS A 11 12.61 7.45 -13.64
C LYS A 11 12.14 6.79 -14.94
N GLN A 12 12.35 7.46 -16.06
CA GLN A 12 12.22 6.85 -17.38
C GLN A 12 13.30 5.77 -17.59
N LEU A 13 12.96 4.66 -18.24
CA LEU A 13 13.87 3.52 -18.44
C LEU A 13 14.97 3.80 -19.48
N THR A 14 14.69 4.60 -20.51
CA THR A 14 15.71 5.00 -21.49
C THR A 14 16.69 6.01 -20.88
N GLU A 15 17.95 5.99 -21.30
CA GLU A 15 19.05 6.83 -20.78
C GLU A 15 18.92 8.35 -21.06
N ASN A 16 17.74 8.83 -21.45
CA ASN A 16 17.51 10.24 -21.71
C ASN A 16 17.24 10.99 -20.39
N TRP A 17 17.72 12.22 -20.37
CA TRP A 17 17.57 13.25 -19.33
C TRP A 17 16.11 13.63 -19.04
N ASP A 18 15.21 13.29 -19.97
CA ASP A 18 13.79 13.60 -19.93
C ASP A 18 12.99 12.52 -19.20
N GLY A 19 11.84 12.90 -18.64
CA GLY A 19 10.93 11.94 -18.00
C GLY A 19 11.38 11.44 -16.63
N ARG A 20 12.02 12.29 -15.82
CA ARG A 20 12.17 12.05 -14.38
C ARG A 20 11.23 12.95 -13.61
N TYR A 21 10.60 12.42 -12.58
CA TYR A 21 9.63 13.15 -11.79
C TYR A 21 9.85 12.94 -10.31
N LEU A 22 9.71 14.01 -9.53
CA LEU A 22 9.30 13.92 -8.15
C LEU A 22 7.77 13.87 -8.13
N ILE A 23 7.23 12.80 -7.59
CA ILE A 23 5.79 12.63 -7.39
C ILE A 23 5.48 12.99 -5.94
N ILE A 24 4.51 13.89 -5.76
CA ILE A 24 4.06 14.38 -4.46
C ILE A 24 2.61 13.93 -4.30
N PHE A 25 2.33 13.17 -3.26
CA PHE A 25 1.01 12.67 -2.91
C PHE A 25 0.53 13.37 -1.65
N ALA A 26 -0.79 13.58 -1.55
CA ALA A 26 -1.42 14.15 -0.36
C ALA A 26 -1.05 13.39 0.92
N ASP A 27 -0.97 12.06 0.81
CA ASP A 27 -0.52 11.13 1.84
C ASP A 27 -0.09 9.80 1.20
N ARG A 28 0.39 8.86 2.02
CA ARG A 28 0.77 7.53 1.56
C ARG A 28 -0.41 6.74 0.98
N ALA A 29 -1.59 6.82 1.60
CA ALA A 29 -2.78 6.08 1.16
C ALA A 29 -3.15 6.47 -0.29
N THR A 30 -3.09 7.76 -0.60
CA THR A 30 -3.27 8.32 -1.93
C THR A 30 -2.27 7.74 -2.93
N ALA A 31 -1.01 7.50 -2.54
CA ALA A 31 -0.01 6.91 -3.42
C ALA A 31 -0.32 5.46 -3.78
N ASP A 32 -0.72 4.67 -2.79
CA ASP A 32 -1.11 3.27 -2.98
C ASP A 32 -2.43 3.17 -3.80
N GLU A 33 -3.41 4.03 -3.52
CA GLU A 33 -4.66 4.15 -4.31
C GLU A 33 -4.42 4.57 -5.76
N TRP A 34 -3.55 5.55 -5.99
CA TRP A 34 -3.17 6.01 -7.33
C TRP A 34 -2.47 4.88 -8.11
N TRP A 35 -1.50 4.21 -7.48
CA TRP A 35 -0.81 3.08 -8.11
C TRP A 35 -1.80 1.97 -8.45
N ARG A 36 -2.73 1.65 -7.55
CA ARG A 36 -3.74 0.63 -7.80
C ARG A 36 -4.62 1.00 -8.99
N ALA A 37 -4.99 2.27 -9.16
CA ALA A 37 -5.72 2.72 -10.34
C ALA A 37 -4.91 2.58 -11.66
N VAL A 38 -3.59 2.83 -11.62
CA VAL A 38 -2.71 2.60 -12.77
C VAL A 38 -2.67 1.11 -13.11
N TYR A 39 -2.41 0.25 -12.12
CA TYR A 39 -2.40 -1.20 -12.28
C TYR A 39 -3.73 -1.72 -12.84
N ASP A 40 -4.85 -1.30 -12.26
CA ASP A 40 -6.20 -1.72 -12.67
C ASP A 40 -6.52 -1.34 -14.11
N SER A 41 -6.08 -0.15 -14.55
CA SER A 41 -6.29 0.26 -15.93
C SER A 41 -5.61 -0.69 -16.92
N VAL A 42 -4.40 -1.14 -16.61
CA VAL A 42 -3.65 -2.09 -17.44
C VAL A 42 -4.26 -3.47 -17.37
N ALA A 43 -4.62 -3.94 -16.17
CA ALA A 43 -5.28 -5.22 -15.95
C ALA A 43 -6.64 -5.30 -16.67
N SER A 44 -7.37 -4.19 -16.78
CA SER A 44 -8.62 -4.11 -17.57
C SER A 44 -8.39 -3.96 -19.08
N GLY A 45 -7.17 -4.17 -19.56
CA GLY A 45 -6.80 -4.12 -20.98
C GLY A 45 -6.42 -2.73 -21.52
N TYR A 46 -6.39 -1.67 -20.71
CA TYR A 46 -5.94 -0.35 -21.16
C TYR A 46 -4.41 -0.26 -21.12
N GLN A 47 -3.78 -0.72 -22.21
CA GLN A 47 -2.34 -0.91 -22.31
C GLN A 47 -1.50 0.38 -22.35
N ARG A 48 -2.11 1.57 -22.36
CA ARG A 48 -1.38 2.85 -22.46
C ARG A 48 -0.30 2.97 -21.38
N PHE A 49 -0.60 2.62 -20.13
CA PHE A 49 0.33 2.77 -19.01
C PHE A 49 0.99 1.46 -18.57
N ARG A 50 1.02 0.44 -19.44
CA ARG A 50 1.55 -0.89 -19.08
C ARG A 50 3.02 -0.88 -18.65
N GLU A 51 3.80 0.09 -19.13
CA GLU A 51 5.21 0.24 -18.79
C GLU A 51 5.45 1.05 -17.53
N VAL A 52 4.40 1.62 -16.91
CA VAL A 52 4.53 2.23 -15.59
C VAL A 52 4.62 1.11 -14.55
N LYS A 53 5.77 0.98 -13.88
CA LYS A 53 6.02 -0.04 -12.86
C LYS A 53 6.32 0.60 -11.51
N ARG A 54 5.78 0.05 -10.43
CA ARG A 54 6.17 0.35 -9.06
C ARG A 54 7.30 -0.59 -8.66
N VAL A 55 8.44 -0.03 -8.29
CA VAL A 55 9.62 -0.77 -7.82
C VAL A 55 9.62 -0.85 -6.29
N SER A 56 9.25 0.26 -5.64
CA SER A 56 9.05 0.36 -4.18
C SER A 56 8.01 1.43 -3.89
N PRO A 57 7.56 1.61 -2.63
CA PRO A 57 6.65 2.70 -2.28
C PRO A 57 7.14 4.09 -2.72
N GLN A 58 8.46 4.32 -2.74
CA GLN A 58 9.05 5.61 -3.11
C GLN A 58 9.73 5.61 -4.49
N PHE A 59 9.61 4.54 -5.28
CA PHE A 59 10.29 4.46 -6.58
C PHE A 59 9.46 3.78 -7.65
N TYR A 60 9.31 4.46 -8.79
CA TYR A 60 8.59 4.02 -9.97
C TYR A 60 9.47 4.12 -11.21
N THR A 61 9.19 3.29 -12.21
CA THR A 61 9.78 3.38 -13.54
C THR A 61 8.69 3.51 -14.59
N HIS A 62 9.05 4.06 -15.74
CA HIS A 62 8.18 4.08 -16.90
C HIS A 62 8.95 4.13 -18.22
N ASP A 63 8.28 3.78 -19.31
CA ASP A 63 8.81 3.96 -20.67
C ASP A 63 7.75 4.66 -21.55
N PRO A 64 7.92 5.96 -21.86
CA PRO A 64 7.02 6.69 -22.74
C PRO A 64 7.22 6.38 -24.23
N ALA A 65 8.26 5.65 -24.63
CA ALA A 65 8.41 5.20 -26.01
C ALA A 65 7.53 3.97 -26.29
N SER A 66 7.40 3.07 -25.32
CA SER A 66 6.61 1.83 -25.40
C SER A 66 5.23 1.94 -24.74
N GLY A 67 4.90 3.11 -24.20
CA GLY A 67 3.67 3.41 -23.44
C GLY A 67 3.47 4.92 -23.22
N GLY A 68 2.57 5.28 -22.30
CA GLY A 68 2.29 6.65 -21.90
C GLY A 68 3.25 7.12 -20.81
N ASN A 69 3.57 8.40 -20.80
CA ASN A 69 4.35 9.01 -19.74
C ASN A 69 3.59 8.94 -18.41
N ILE A 70 4.27 8.58 -17.32
CA ILE A 70 3.67 8.40 -15.99
C ILE A 70 2.90 9.64 -15.50
N MET A 71 3.36 10.84 -15.83
CA MET A 71 2.68 12.08 -15.43
C MET A 71 1.29 12.23 -16.09
N GLN A 72 1.05 11.54 -17.20
CA GLN A 72 -0.22 11.60 -17.92
C GLN A 72 -1.31 10.74 -17.26
N THR A 73 -0.95 9.85 -16.33
CA THR A 73 -1.91 8.96 -15.62
C THR A 73 -3.04 9.76 -14.95
N ILE A 74 -2.71 10.90 -14.35
CA ILE A 74 -3.67 11.79 -13.66
C ILE A 74 -4.49 12.69 -14.59
N ASN A 75 -4.14 12.75 -15.87
CA ASN A 75 -4.91 13.46 -16.89
C ASN A 75 -5.80 12.50 -17.70
N ASP A 76 -5.63 11.19 -17.54
CA ASP A 76 -6.30 10.17 -18.33
C ASP A 76 -7.55 9.63 -17.63
N GLN A 77 -8.71 9.80 -18.27
CA GLN A 77 -10.02 9.40 -17.75
C GLN A 77 -10.11 7.89 -17.45
N ARG A 78 -9.37 7.06 -18.19
CA ARG A 78 -9.41 5.60 -18.07
C ARG A 78 -8.39 5.05 -17.07
N CYS A 79 -7.56 5.91 -16.47
CA CYS A 79 -6.50 5.52 -15.55
C CYS A 79 -6.71 6.15 -14.17
N ALA A 80 -6.20 7.36 -13.95
CA ALA A 80 -6.09 7.94 -12.61
C ALA A 80 -6.57 9.41 -12.54
N ARG A 81 -7.46 9.86 -13.45
CA ARG A 81 -7.97 11.24 -13.44
C ARG A 81 -8.57 11.69 -12.11
N ARG A 82 -9.18 10.78 -11.35
CA ARG A 82 -9.75 11.06 -10.02
C ARG A 82 -8.72 11.51 -8.97
N PHE A 83 -7.43 11.35 -9.24
CA PHE A 83 -6.34 11.78 -8.37
C PHE A 83 -5.80 13.17 -8.73
N VAL A 84 -6.39 13.85 -9.71
CA VAL A 84 -6.11 15.27 -9.95
C VAL A 84 -6.30 16.06 -8.64
N HIS A 85 -5.34 16.94 -8.32
CA HIS A 85 -5.23 17.68 -7.06
C HIS A 85 -4.78 16.89 -5.81
N ARG A 86 -4.72 15.56 -5.86
CA ARG A 86 -4.14 14.72 -4.79
C ARG A 86 -2.74 14.20 -5.13
N VAL A 87 -2.36 14.27 -6.40
CA VAL A 87 -1.06 13.85 -6.93
C VAL A 87 -0.51 14.94 -7.83
N ILE A 88 0.74 15.33 -7.58
CA ILE A 88 1.47 16.35 -8.33
C ILE A 88 2.75 15.72 -8.88
N PHE A 89 3.02 15.94 -10.15
CA PHE A 89 4.27 15.57 -10.79
C PHE A 89 5.12 16.83 -11.00
N SER A 90 6.29 16.87 -10.38
CA SER A 90 7.29 17.91 -10.62
C SER A 90 8.40 17.33 -11.48
N SER A 91 8.63 17.90 -12.67
CA SER A 91 9.68 17.44 -13.57
C SER A 91 11.06 17.69 -12.95
N LEU A 92 11.93 16.68 -13.01
CA LEU A 92 13.34 16.73 -12.63
C LEU A 92 14.18 16.73 -13.92
N TYR A 93 14.20 17.86 -14.63
CA TYR A 93 15.04 18.02 -15.83
C TYR A 93 16.53 18.11 -15.47
N ASP A 94 17.42 17.54 -16.31
CA ASP A 94 18.83 17.94 -16.34
C ASP A 94 19.33 18.25 -17.75
N MET A 95 20.11 19.32 -17.81
CA MET A 95 21.14 19.65 -18.82
C MET A 95 21.88 20.91 -18.35
N VAL A 96 21.26 21.79 -17.54
CA VAL A 96 21.85 23.10 -17.20
C VAL A 96 21.66 23.57 -15.73
N GLY A 97 20.89 22.88 -14.88
CA GLY A 97 20.62 23.42 -13.55
C GLY A 97 19.90 22.45 -12.63
N ARG A 98 20.58 22.11 -11.53
CA ARG A 98 20.27 21.08 -10.53
C ARG A 98 18.90 21.25 -9.86
N VAL A 99 18.15 20.15 -9.77
CA VAL A 99 17.38 19.82 -8.56
C VAL A 99 17.50 18.32 -8.29
N TYR A 100 18.47 17.93 -7.46
CA TYR A 100 18.42 16.64 -6.76
C TYR A 100 17.53 16.86 -5.54
N GLY A 101 16.21 16.79 -5.73
CA GLY A 101 15.30 16.86 -4.59
C GLY A 101 15.43 15.55 -3.83
N VAL A 102 16.44 15.39 -2.97
CA VAL A 102 16.65 14.18 -2.15
C VAL A 102 15.46 14.01 -1.23
N ILE A 103 14.59 13.05 -1.54
CA ILE A 103 13.55 12.64 -0.60
C ILE A 103 14.23 11.78 0.47
N PRO A 104 13.97 12.01 1.76
CA PRO A 104 14.50 11.14 2.79
C PRO A 104 13.98 9.71 2.54
N PRO A 105 14.80 8.68 2.78
CA PRO A 105 14.31 7.31 2.82
C PRO A 105 13.21 7.24 3.88
N LEU A 106 12.01 6.88 3.47
CA LEU A 106 10.90 6.65 4.37
C LEU A 106 10.82 5.16 4.62
N ASN A 107 10.99 4.76 5.88
CA ASN A 107 10.92 3.37 6.29
C ASN A 107 9.45 2.93 6.43
N TYR A 108 8.73 2.91 5.32
CA TYR A 108 7.37 2.40 5.26
C TYR A 108 7.34 0.95 4.83
N THR A 109 6.59 0.14 5.58
CA THR A 109 6.28 -1.23 5.20
C THR A 109 5.34 -1.22 4.01
N ASP A 110 5.75 -1.83 2.90
CA ASP A 110 4.94 -1.93 1.69
C ASP A 110 3.80 -2.94 1.89
N HIS A 111 2.55 -2.49 1.83
CA HIS A 111 1.37 -3.31 2.12
C HIS A 111 1.00 -4.21 0.93
N ILE A 112 1.86 -5.18 0.64
CA ILE A 112 1.70 -6.14 -0.44
C ILE A 112 0.93 -7.38 0.03
N SER A 113 -0.13 -7.72 -0.70
CA SER A 113 -0.93 -8.92 -0.51
C SER A 113 -0.09 -10.19 -0.64
N GLY A 114 -0.32 -11.15 0.25
CA GLY A 114 0.37 -12.45 0.29
C GLY A 114 1.68 -12.44 1.06
N ARG A 115 2.10 -11.28 1.61
CA ARG A 115 3.30 -11.20 2.45
C ARG A 115 2.96 -11.31 3.93
N ALA A 116 4.00 -11.63 4.72
CA ALA A 116 3.91 -11.77 6.16
C ALA A 116 4.46 -10.54 6.89
N TYR A 117 3.67 -10.03 7.85
CA TYR A 117 3.94 -8.81 8.61
C TYR A 117 3.85 -9.08 10.10
N PHE A 118 4.56 -8.29 10.90
CA PHE A 118 4.14 -8.11 12.28
C PHE A 118 3.03 -7.06 12.30
N ILE A 119 2.11 -7.17 13.26
CA ILE A 119 1.04 -6.18 13.43
C ILE A 119 1.29 -5.49 14.77
N ARG A 120 1.49 -4.18 14.73
CA ARG A 120 1.94 -3.33 15.86
C ARG A 120 0.88 -2.29 16.19
N SER A 121 0.70 -1.95 17.46
CA SER A 121 -0.18 -0.83 17.84
C SER A 121 0.45 0.50 17.40
N THR A 122 -0.33 1.35 16.74
CA THR A 122 0.13 2.69 16.34
C THR A 122 0.27 3.64 17.52
N LEU A 123 -0.47 3.41 18.61
CA LEU A 123 -0.42 4.22 19.84
C LEU A 123 0.64 3.71 20.83
N ARG A 124 0.92 2.41 20.84
CA ARG A 124 1.87 1.77 21.75
C ARG A 124 2.83 0.88 20.96
N PRO A 125 3.92 1.43 20.38
CA PRO A 125 4.80 0.69 19.47
C PRO A 125 5.54 -0.51 20.08
N ASN A 126 5.47 -0.70 21.39
CA ASN A 126 5.97 -1.90 22.06
C ASN A 126 4.94 -3.04 22.12
N GLN A 127 3.72 -2.83 21.66
CA GLN A 127 2.63 -3.82 21.66
C GLN A 127 2.42 -4.39 20.26
N TYR A 128 2.40 -5.72 20.18
CA TYR A 128 2.28 -6.49 18.95
C TYR A 128 1.21 -7.54 19.07
N TRP A 129 0.66 -7.95 17.93
CA TRP A 129 -0.16 -9.14 17.85
C TRP A 129 0.71 -10.38 18.01
N HIS A 130 0.25 -11.28 18.87
CA HIS A 130 0.87 -12.56 19.13
C HIS A 130 -0.19 -13.66 19.08
N TYR A 131 0.10 -14.72 18.33
CA TYR A 131 -0.70 -15.93 18.37
C TYR A 131 -0.14 -16.86 19.45
N ASP A 132 -0.91 -17.09 20.52
CA ASP A 132 -0.48 -17.84 21.71
C ASP A 132 -0.67 -19.37 21.58
N GLY A 133 -1.10 -19.85 20.41
CA GLY A 133 -1.47 -21.25 20.19
C GLY A 133 -2.97 -21.52 20.22
N LYS A 134 -3.79 -20.51 20.56
CA LYS A 134 -5.26 -20.59 20.51
C LYS A 134 -5.91 -19.30 20.01
N ASN A 135 -5.49 -18.16 20.54
CA ASN A 135 -6.05 -16.84 20.29
C ASN A 135 -4.99 -15.89 19.74
N ILE A 136 -5.43 -14.79 19.12
CA ILE A 136 -4.55 -13.65 18.89
C ILE A 136 -4.72 -12.70 20.07
N VAL A 137 -3.60 -12.43 20.74
CA VAL A 137 -3.51 -11.56 21.91
C VAL A 137 -2.53 -10.44 21.69
N ILE A 138 -2.63 -9.39 22.49
CA ILE A 138 -1.63 -8.33 22.53
C ILE A 138 -0.49 -8.73 23.45
N SER A 139 0.74 -8.63 22.98
CA SER A 139 1.93 -8.90 23.76
C SER A 139 2.98 -7.80 23.58
N SER A 140 3.71 -7.50 24.65
CA SER A 140 4.89 -6.63 24.60
C SER A 140 6.22 -7.40 24.60
N THR A 141 6.16 -8.73 24.66
CA THR A 141 7.34 -9.60 24.76
C THR A 141 7.41 -10.62 23.63
N HIS A 142 6.28 -10.91 22.98
CA HIS A 142 6.19 -11.84 21.87
C HIS A 142 5.53 -11.15 20.67
N GLN A 143 5.91 -11.59 19.49
CA GLN A 143 5.38 -11.08 18.23
C GLN A 143 5.23 -12.24 17.25
N THR A 144 4.11 -12.27 16.53
CA THR A 144 3.83 -13.29 15.52
C THR A 144 3.75 -12.64 14.15
N LYS A 145 4.33 -13.30 13.13
CA LYS A 145 4.13 -12.88 11.74
C LYS A 145 2.83 -13.44 11.20
N PHE A 146 2.02 -12.57 10.61
CA PHE A 146 0.76 -12.91 9.97
C PHE A 146 0.86 -12.66 8.47
N THR A 147 0.47 -13.64 7.67
CA THR A 147 0.25 -13.44 6.23
C THR A 147 -1.05 -12.70 6.04
N VAL A 148 -0.98 -11.55 5.37
CA VAL A 148 -2.14 -10.72 5.03
C VAL A 148 -2.30 -10.74 3.52
N SER A 149 -3.44 -11.24 3.05
CA SER A 149 -3.75 -11.39 1.63
C SER A 149 -5.03 -10.64 1.31
N ALA A 150 -5.02 -9.86 0.23
CA ALA A 150 -6.25 -9.30 -0.32
C ALA A 150 -7.17 -10.43 -0.77
N GLN A 151 -8.47 -10.19 -0.65
CA GLN A 151 -9.52 -11.02 -1.21
C GLN A 151 -10.28 -10.17 -2.23
N SER A 152 -10.26 -10.59 -3.48
CA SER A 152 -10.92 -9.84 -4.54
C SER A 152 -11.49 -10.78 -5.58
N ALA A 153 -12.77 -10.61 -5.90
CA ALA A 153 -13.38 -11.26 -7.06
C ALA A 153 -12.95 -10.60 -8.39
N ARG A 154 -12.27 -9.45 -8.34
CA ARG A 154 -11.87 -8.68 -9.53
C ARG A 154 -10.60 -9.19 -10.19
N TYR A 155 -9.76 -9.93 -9.47
CA TYR A 155 -8.49 -10.43 -10.00
C TYR A 155 -8.39 -11.95 -9.82
N PRO A 156 -7.78 -12.67 -10.78
CA PRO A 156 -7.33 -14.04 -10.55
C PRO A 156 -6.39 -14.12 -9.34
N ARG A 157 -6.39 -15.24 -8.61
CA ARG A 157 -5.55 -15.42 -7.40
C ARG A 157 -4.06 -15.15 -7.65
N ALA A 158 -3.54 -15.52 -8.82
CA ALA A 158 -2.15 -15.26 -9.20
C ALA A 158 -1.81 -13.76 -9.29
N ASP A 159 -2.80 -12.91 -9.58
CA ASP A 159 -2.64 -11.45 -9.68
C ASP A 159 -2.94 -10.75 -8.34
N ILE A 160 -3.62 -11.44 -7.41
CA ILE A 160 -3.89 -10.97 -6.04
C ILE A 160 -2.61 -11.03 -5.20
N ASP A 161 -1.77 -12.06 -5.40
CA ASP A 161 -0.49 -12.16 -4.73
C ASP A 161 0.48 -11.13 -5.34
N GLY A 162 1.07 -10.26 -4.51
CA GLY A 162 1.91 -9.15 -4.99
C GLY A 162 1.17 -7.83 -5.21
N LEU A 163 -0.14 -7.80 -5.00
CA LEU A 163 -0.97 -6.63 -5.17
C LEU A 163 -0.84 -5.64 -4.00
N VAL A 164 -0.75 -4.34 -4.28
CA VAL A 164 -0.70 -3.30 -3.23
C VAL A 164 -2.09 -3.14 -2.61
N MET A 165 -2.22 -3.52 -1.34
CA MET A 165 -3.48 -3.44 -0.58
C MET A 165 -3.82 -1.99 -0.26
N ILE A 166 -5.08 -1.62 -0.50
CA ILE A 166 -5.63 -0.29 -0.22
C ILE A 166 -6.79 -0.36 0.77
N HIS A 167 -7.19 0.79 1.34
CA HIS A 167 -8.18 0.88 2.42
C HIS A 167 -9.50 0.14 2.14
N ASN A 168 -9.95 0.14 0.88
CA ASN A 168 -11.20 -0.49 0.44
C ASN A 168 -11.05 -1.98 0.04
N ASP A 169 -9.85 -2.55 0.12
CA ASP A 169 -9.66 -3.98 -0.12
C ASP A 169 -10.18 -4.76 1.10
N ASP A 170 -10.82 -5.88 0.83
CA ASP A 170 -11.07 -6.91 1.83
C ASP A 170 -9.82 -7.78 1.97
N VAL A 171 -9.46 -8.19 3.18
CA VAL A 171 -8.26 -8.99 3.47
C VAL A 171 -8.55 -10.19 4.35
N VAL A 172 -7.71 -11.21 4.20
CA VAL A 172 -7.63 -12.39 5.07
C VAL A 172 -6.30 -12.37 5.80
N ILE A 173 -6.35 -12.57 7.11
CA ILE A 173 -5.18 -12.66 7.99
C ILE A 173 -5.02 -14.12 8.41
N SER A 174 -3.79 -14.62 8.34
CA SER A 174 -3.44 -16.01 8.68
C SER A 174 -2.07 -16.11 9.35
N VAL A 175 -1.88 -17.14 10.17
CA VAL A 175 -0.57 -17.53 10.75
C VAL A 175 -0.23 -18.96 10.27
N ARG A 176 1.05 -19.30 10.08
CA ARG A 176 1.57 -20.56 9.46
C ARG A 176 0.71 -21.84 9.64
N ASP A 177 0.62 -22.64 8.57
CA ASP A 177 0.17 -24.05 8.36
C ASP A 177 -1.12 -24.56 9.04
N THR A 178 -1.65 -23.78 9.95
CA THR A 178 -3.00 -23.86 10.48
C THR A 178 -3.68 -22.63 9.94
N THR A 179 -4.68 -22.78 9.08
CA THR A 179 -5.50 -21.64 8.65
C THR A 179 -6.30 -21.14 9.85
N ILE A 180 -5.64 -20.41 10.74
CA ILE A 180 -6.30 -19.64 11.78
C ILE A 180 -6.77 -18.40 11.05
N THR A 181 -7.91 -18.60 10.42
CA THR A 181 -8.66 -17.51 9.86
C THR A 181 -9.15 -16.75 11.07
N VAL A 182 -8.64 -15.53 11.26
CA VAL A 182 -9.02 -14.66 12.39
C VAL A 182 -10.54 -14.48 12.46
N THR A 183 -11.25 -14.75 11.36
CA THR A 183 -12.71 -14.61 11.26
C THR A 183 -13.44 -15.61 10.36
N GLY A 184 -12.77 -16.49 9.60
CA GLY A 184 -13.44 -17.31 8.55
C GLY A 184 -14.00 -16.50 7.37
N THR A 185 -13.98 -15.17 7.49
CA THR A 185 -14.55 -14.18 6.57
C THR A 185 -13.51 -13.09 6.33
N SER A 186 -13.48 -12.54 5.11
CA SER A 186 -12.65 -11.37 4.87
C SER A 186 -13.09 -10.20 5.74
N ILE A 187 -12.14 -9.35 6.08
CA ILE A 187 -12.38 -8.09 6.79
C ILE A 187 -11.87 -6.92 5.95
N PRO A 188 -12.51 -5.75 6.01
CA PRO A 188 -11.96 -4.54 5.41
C PRO A 188 -10.54 -4.26 5.90
N PHE A 189 -9.62 -3.96 4.98
CA PHE A 189 -8.26 -3.53 5.31
C PHE A 189 -8.26 -2.27 6.19
N ALA A 190 -9.28 -1.43 6.02
CA ALA A 190 -9.61 -0.31 6.89
C ALA A 190 -9.68 -0.64 8.40
N HIS A 191 -9.95 -1.90 8.80
CA HIS A 191 -10.02 -2.25 10.22
C HIS A 191 -8.68 -2.12 10.96
N PHE A 192 -7.55 -2.11 10.26
CA PHE A 192 -6.28 -1.72 10.88
C PHE A 192 -6.33 -0.29 11.44
N ASP A 193 -7.18 0.59 10.91
CA ASP A 193 -7.39 1.95 11.39
C ASP A 193 -8.50 2.05 12.47
N GLY A 194 -8.52 1.13 13.43
CA GLY A 194 -9.42 1.21 14.60
C GLY A 194 -10.61 0.25 14.59
N GLY A 195 -10.63 -0.76 13.72
CA GLY A 195 -11.66 -1.80 13.73
C GLY A 195 -11.42 -2.91 14.75
N PHE A 196 -10.23 -3.00 15.34
CA PHE A 196 -9.88 -4.02 16.32
C PHE A 196 -9.80 -3.43 17.72
N SER A 197 -10.35 -4.13 18.69
CA SER A 197 -10.29 -3.77 20.11
C SER A 197 -9.65 -4.90 20.93
N THR A 198 -9.32 -4.58 22.17
CA THR A 198 -8.79 -5.53 23.14
C THR A 198 -9.89 -5.98 24.09
N GLY A 199 -10.16 -7.28 24.14
CA GLY A 199 -11.08 -7.93 25.07
C GLY A 199 -10.45 -8.27 26.42
N GLU A 200 -11.22 -8.96 27.27
CA GLU A 200 -10.72 -9.50 28.55
C GLU A 200 -9.54 -10.45 28.31
N GLY A 201 -8.49 -10.32 29.13
CA GLY A 201 -7.29 -11.14 29.00
C GLY A 201 -6.37 -10.77 27.83
N GLY A 202 -6.64 -9.69 27.09
CA GLY A 202 -5.77 -9.20 26.01
C GLY A 202 -6.05 -9.80 24.63
N GLU A 203 -7.14 -10.54 24.48
CA GLU A 203 -7.62 -11.09 23.20
C GLU A 203 -8.03 -9.98 22.23
N LEU A 204 -7.72 -10.13 20.94
CA LEU A 204 -8.16 -9.19 19.92
C LEU A 204 -9.52 -9.54 19.37
N ILE A 205 -10.41 -8.55 19.35
CA ILE A 205 -11.80 -8.68 18.95
C ILE A 205 -12.14 -7.62 17.91
N HIS A 206 -12.84 -8.03 16.85
CA HIS A 206 -13.43 -7.10 15.90
C HIS A 206 -14.69 -6.45 16.50
N THR A 207 -14.74 -5.12 16.56
CA THR A 207 -15.92 -4.39 17.08
C THR A 207 -16.66 -3.70 15.95
N GLY A 208 -17.98 -3.89 15.88
CA GLY A 208 -18.85 -3.15 14.95
C GLY A 208 -18.97 -1.67 15.34
N ASP A 209 -18.88 -0.78 14.33
CA ASP A 209 -19.11 0.67 14.34
C ASP A 209 -18.55 1.50 15.52
N GLY A 210 -17.50 1.01 16.19
CA GLY A 210 -16.82 1.68 17.31
C GLY A 210 -15.38 2.08 17.00
N TYR A 211 -14.81 2.98 17.82
CA TYR A 211 -13.37 3.28 17.80
C TYR A 211 -12.61 2.23 18.61
N GLY A 212 -12.04 1.24 17.93
CA GLY A 212 -11.03 0.34 18.47
C GLY A 212 -9.62 0.94 18.43
N ASP A 213 -8.63 0.13 18.81
CA ASP A 213 -7.22 0.46 18.71
C ASP A 213 -6.76 0.45 17.24
N SER A 214 -5.87 1.39 16.89
CA SER A 214 -5.25 1.42 15.57
C SER A 214 -3.97 0.59 15.55
N TRP A 215 -3.79 -0.14 14.45
CA TRP A 215 -2.78 -1.15 14.22
C TRP A 215 -2.13 -0.93 12.86
N GLU A 216 -0.84 -1.24 12.73
CA GLU A 216 -0.09 -1.10 11.50
C GLU A 216 0.67 -2.38 11.16
N LEU A 217 0.82 -2.64 9.86
CA LEU A 217 1.69 -3.69 9.35
C LEU A 217 3.14 -3.20 9.36
N VAL A 218 4.03 -3.96 9.99
CA VAL A 218 5.48 -3.67 10.03
C VAL A 218 6.32 -4.82 9.50
#